data_AF-A0A2V8TJF7-F1
#
_entry.id   AF-A0A2V8TJF7-F1
#
_cell.length_a   1.000
_cell.length_b   1.000
_cell.length_c   1.000
_cell.angle_alpha   90.00
_cell.angle_beta   90.00
_cell.angle_gamma   90.00
#
_symmetry.space_group_name_H-M   'P 1'
#
loop_
_entity.id
_entity.type
_entity.pdbx_description
1 polymer ?
#
loop_
_entity_poly.entity_id
_entity_poly.type
_entity_poly.pdbx_seq_one_letter_code
_entity_poly.pdbx_strand_id
1 'polypeptide(L)'
;MILAVLLLVPLTAGLLSHFARRRAAMEVINLAGFAVTFLLALMLGGQVLSGGAVSLWNSFLYADHLSALVILLTASIALVCTVYAIGYLREDERSGALMLEEGDEPPTSKLRKYYTLTPLFVFSMLLVTVANNLGVMWVAIEATTLASVFLVTFYGKVTSLEAAWKYAIIGGVGLSMALFGTVLAYYSAHS
;
A
#
# COMPACT_ATOMS: atom_id res chain seq x y z
N MET A 1 -6.10 -1.11 20.01
CA MET A 1 -6.18 -2.38 19.22
C MET A 1 -6.56 -2.15 17.76
N ILE A 2 -7.45 -1.19 17.47
CA ILE A 2 -7.90 -0.87 16.11
C ILE A 2 -6.76 -0.63 15.10
N LEU A 3 -5.68 0.05 15.51
CA LEU A 3 -4.52 0.33 14.65
C LEU A 3 -3.82 -0.94 14.16
N ALA A 4 -3.67 -1.96 15.02
CA ALA A 4 -3.07 -3.23 14.63
C ALA A 4 -3.96 -3.98 13.63
N VAL A 5 -5.28 -3.98 13.85
CA VAL A 5 -6.23 -4.63 12.94
C VAL A 5 -6.25 -3.92 11.58
N LEU A 6 -6.24 -2.59 11.58
CA LEU A 6 -6.18 -1.77 10.37
C LEU A 6 -4.97 -2.12 9.48
N LEU A 7 -3.82 -2.41 10.10
CA LEU A 7 -2.61 -2.82 9.38
C LEU A 7 -2.63 -4.30 8.97
N LEU A 8 -3.18 -5.19 9.80
CA LEU A 8 -3.23 -6.63 9.51
C LEU A 8 -4.16 -6.97 8.35
N VAL A 9 -5.25 -6.24 8.15
CA VAL A 9 -6.23 -6.51 7.08
C VAL A 9 -5.61 -6.45 5.67
N PRO A 10 -4.98 -5.35 5.23
CA PRO A 10 -4.36 -5.29 3.90
C PRO A 10 -3.18 -6.27 3.77
N LEU A 11 -2.40 -6.49 4.84
CA LEU A 11 -1.31 -7.45 4.83
C LEU A 11 -1.80 -8.89 4.59
N THR A 12 -2.86 -9.29 5.31
CA THR A 12 -3.48 -10.61 5.15
C THR A 12 -4.20 -10.74 3.81
N ALA A 13 -4.85 -9.69 3.30
CA ALA A 13 -5.45 -9.69 1.96
C ALA A 13 -4.39 -9.90 0.86
N GLY A 14 -3.22 -9.27 0.99
CA GLY A 14 -2.09 -9.49 0.08
C GLY A 14 -1.57 -10.93 0.13
N LEU A 15 -1.34 -11.48 1.34
CA LEU A 15 -0.90 -12.86 1.53
C LEU A 15 -1.91 -13.87 0.97
N LEU A 16 -3.20 -13.72 1.28
CA LEU A 16 -4.26 -14.59 0.79
C LEU A 16 -4.36 -14.53 -0.75
N SER A 17 -4.18 -13.36 -1.34
CA SER A 17 -4.17 -13.17 -2.80
C SER A 17 -2.97 -13.82 -3.49
N HIS A 18 -1.82 -13.88 -2.80
CA HIS A 18 -0.63 -14.58 -3.29
C HIS A 18 -0.85 -16.11 -3.38
N PHE A 19 -1.49 -16.70 -2.38
CA PHE A 19 -1.79 -18.14 -2.39
C PHE A 19 -3.02 -18.50 -3.23
N ALA A 20 -3.88 -17.53 -3.54
CA ALA A 20 -5.02 -17.73 -4.42
C ALA A 20 -4.55 -18.08 -5.84
N ARG A 21 -5.13 -19.14 -6.42
CA ARG A 21 -4.90 -19.54 -7.82
C ARG A 21 -6.03 -19.13 -8.75
N ARG A 22 -7.21 -18.83 -8.19
CA ARG A 22 -8.40 -18.45 -8.94
C ARG A 22 -8.54 -16.93 -8.93
N ARG A 23 -8.73 -16.35 -10.11
CA ARG A 23 -9.01 -14.91 -10.29
C ARG A 23 -10.15 -14.42 -9.40
N ALA A 24 -11.30 -15.09 -9.44
CA ALA A 24 -12.47 -14.68 -8.65
C ALA A 24 -12.16 -14.64 -7.14
N ALA A 25 -11.29 -15.53 -6.64
CA ALA A 25 -10.86 -15.50 -5.25
C ALA A 25 -9.99 -14.26 -4.97
N MET A 26 -9.03 -13.93 -5.83
CA MET A 26 -8.18 -12.72 -5.67
C MET A 26 -9.01 -11.44 -5.63
N GLU A 27 -9.99 -11.33 -6.52
CA GLU A 27 -10.91 -10.18 -6.61
C GLU A 27 -11.73 -10.03 -5.33
N VAL A 28 -12.35 -11.13 -4.85
CA VAL A 28 -13.16 -11.12 -3.63
C VAL A 28 -12.31 -10.82 -2.40
N ILE A 29 -11.10 -11.40 -2.29
CA ILE A 29 -10.18 -11.16 -1.18
C ILE A 29 -9.78 -9.68 -1.12
N ASN A 30 -9.41 -9.08 -2.26
CA ASN A 30 -9.02 -7.67 -2.30
C ASN A 30 -10.19 -6.74 -2.00
N LEU A 31 -11.34 -6.97 -2.64
CA LEU A 31 -12.53 -6.16 -2.42
C LEU A 31 -12.98 -6.21 -0.96
N ALA A 32 -13.04 -7.40 -0.37
CA ALA A 32 -13.37 -7.58 1.03
C ALA A 32 -12.32 -6.93 1.95
N GLY A 33 -11.02 -7.11 1.66
CA GLY A 33 -9.93 -6.51 2.41
C GLY A 33 -10.02 -4.98 2.45
N PHE A 34 -10.22 -4.35 1.30
CA PHE A 34 -10.34 -2.88 1.22
C PHE A 34 -11.67 -2.36 1.80
N ALA A 35 -12.77 -3.11 1.66
CA ALA A 35 -14.03 -2.75 2.32
C ALA A 35 -13.89 -2.78 3.85
N VAL A 36 -13.27 -3.83 4.41
CA VAL A 36 -12.99 -3.92 5.85
C VAL A 36 -12.03 -2.80 6.28
N THR A 37 -11.00 -2.51 5.49
CA THR A 37 -10.05 -1.41 5.77
C THR A 37 -10.77 -0.07 5.82
N PHE A 38 -11.69 0.19 4.89
CA PHE A 38 -12.51 1.41 4.88
C PHE A 38 -13.44 1.51 6.08
N LEU A 39 -14.11 0.42 6.47
CA LEU A 39 -14.92 0.40 7.69
C LEU A 39 -14.09 0.66 8.94
N LEU A 40 -12.90 0.06 9.04
CA LEU A 40 -11.97 0.31 10.15
C LEU A 40 -11.49 1.77 10.16
N ALA A 41 -11.25 2.37 9.00
CA ALA A 41 -10.89 3.78 8.89
C ALA A 41 -12.02 4.71 9.38
N LEU A 42 -13.28 4.41 9.03
CA LEU A 42 -14.45 5.15 9.55
C LEU A 42 -14.58 5.00 11.07
N MET A 43 -14.42 3.79 11.60
CA MET A 43 -14.46 3.53 13.04
C MET A 43 -13.33 4.26 13.78
N LEU A 44 -12.12 4.27 13.22
CA LEU A 44 -11.00 5.02 13.77
C LEU A 44 -11.29 6.52 13.77
N GLY A 45 -11.82 7.07 12.67
CA GLY A 45 -12.24 8.47 12.60
C GLY A 45 -13.27 8.84 13.68
N GLY A 46 -14.28 7.98 13.89
CA GLY A 46 -15.26 8.18 14.96
C GLY A 46 -14.65 8.13 16.37
N GLN A 47 -13.70 7.23 16.62
CA GLN A 47 -12.97 7.18 17.89
C GLN A 47 -12.13 8.42 18.11
N VAL A 48 -11.41 8.87 17.09
CA VAL A 48 -10.52 10.03 17.20
C VAL A 48 -11.30 11.32 17.44
N LEU A 49 -12.45 11.49 16.78
CA LEU A 49 -13.33 12.65 16.97
C LEU A 49 -13.98 12.71 18.35
N SER A 50 -14.22 11.56 19.00
CA SER A 50 -14.92 11.49 20.29
C SER A 50 -13.98 11.42 21.49
N GLY A 51 -12.86 10.71 21.37
CA GLY A 51 -11.93 10.42 22.47
C GLY A 51 -10.53 11.00 22.30
N GLY A 52 -10.26 11.71 21.21
CA GLY A 52 -8.93 12.22 20.89
C GLY A 52 -8.02 11.15 20.29
N ALA A 53 -6.70 11.42 20.29
CA ALA A 53 -5.75 10.56 19.58
C ALA A 53 -5.70 9.13 20.13
N VAL A 54 -5.60 8.16 19.22
CA VAL A 54 -5.51 6.73 19.56
C VAL A 54 -4.05 6.29 19.47
N SER A 55 -3.55 5.67 20.55
CA SER A 55 -2.19 5.13 20.59
C SER A 55 -2.16 3.63 20.88
N LEU A 56 -1.10 2.96 20.44
CA LEU A 56 -0.81 1.55 20.72
C LEU A 56 0.68 1.36 21.00
N TRP A 57 1.02 0.38 21.84
CA TRP A 57 2.39 -0.02 22.18
C TRP A 57 3.25 1.17 22.65
N ASN A 58 2.82 1.84 23.72
CA ASN A 58 3.53 3.00 24.27
C ASN A 58 3.74 4.12 23.23
N SER A 59 2.69 4.43 22.46
CA SER A 59 2.71 5.40 21.36
C SER A 59 3.66 5.06 20.22
N PHE A 60 4.03 3.79 20.03
CA PHE A 60 4.77 3.37 18.83
C PHE A 60 3.92 3.48 17.56
N LEU A 61 2.63 3.11 17.67
CA LEU A 61 1.62 3.47 16.68
C LEU A 61 0.71 4.55 17.27
N TYR A 62 0.46 5.60 16.51
CA TYR A 62 -0.27 6.77 16.95
C TYR A 62 -1.11 7.31 15.79
N ALA A 63 -2.38 7.63 16.06
CA ALA A 63 -3.26 8.27 15.10
C ALA A 63 -4.02 9.41 15.76
N ASP A 64 -3.76 10.63 15.29
CA ASP A 64 -4.53 11.82 15.64
C ASP A 64 -5.58 12.14 14.57
N HIS A 65 -6.19 13.33 14.68
CA HIS A 65 -7.22 13.80 13.74
C HIS A 65 -6.72 13.88 12.30
N LEU A 66 -5.45 14.24 12.09
CA LEU A 66 -4.85 14.32 10.77
C LEU A 66 -4.58 12.91 10.23
N SER A 67 -3.96 12.04 11.03
CA SER A 67 -3.74 10.63 10.64
C SER A 67 -5.05 9.94 10.29
N ALA A 68 -6.11 10.15 11.08
CA ALA A 68 -7.43 9.58 10.82
C ALA A 68 -8.01 10.04 9.47
N LEU A 69 -7.85 11.33 9.13
CA LEU A 69 -8.27 11.86 7.83
C LEU A 69 -7.48 11.23 6.68
N VAL A 70 -6.15 11.14 6.79
CA VAL A 70 -5.30 10.55 5.73
C VAL A 70 -5.59 9.05 5.57
N ILE A 71 -5.80 8.33 6.67
CA ILE A 71 -6.20 6.91 6.66
C ILE A 71 -7.54 6.72 5.96
N LEU A 72 -8.53 7.56 6.27
CA LEU A 72 -9.85 7.50 5.63
C LEU A 72 -9.78 7.78 4.14
N LEU A 73 -9.03 8.80 3.72
CA LEU A 73 -8.82 9.11 2.31
C LEU A 73 -8.14 7.94 1.58
N THR A 74 -7.06 7.40 2.16
CA THR A 74 -6.31 6.27 1.60
C THR A 74 -7.20 5.04 1.44
N ALA A 75 -7.98 4.70 2.47
CA ALA A 75 -8.89 3.56 2.43
C ALA A 75 -10.05 3.75 1.43
N SER A 76 -10.57 4.98 1.31
CA SER A 76 -11.62 5.33 0.33
C SER A 76 -11.12 5.15 -1.10
N ILE A 77 -9.94 5.70 -1.39
CA ILE A 77 -9.31 5.60 -2.72
C ILE A 77 -9.00 4.13 -3.02
N ALA A 78 -8.43 3.39 -2.07
CA ALA A 78 -8.15 1.96 -2.25
C ALA A 78 -9.42 1.15 -2.59
N LEU A 79 -10.54 1.43 -1.94
CA LEU A 79 -11.82 0.79 -2.20
C LEU A 79 -12.35 1.11 -3.61
N VAL A 80 -12.33 2.37 -4.02
CA VAL A 80 -12.77 2.78 -5.37
C VAL A 80 -11.85 2.17 -6.43
N CYS A 81 -10.54 2.22 -6.21
CA CYS A 81 -9.53 1.65 -7.11
C CYS A 81 -9.71 0.13 -7.27
N THR A 82 -9.99 -0.63 -6.21
CA THR A 82 -10.20 -2.08 -6.36
C THR A 82 -11.46 -2.42 -7.15
N VAL A 83 -12.56 -1.68 -6.94
CA VAL A 83 -13.80 -1.88 -7.70
C VAL A 83 -13.57 -1.62 -9.18
N TYR A 84 -12.87 -0.52 -9.50
CA TYR A 84 -12.50 -0.20 -10.88
C TYR A 84 -11.53 -1.23 -11.48
N ALA A 85 -10.50 -1.61 -10.73
CA ALA A 85 -9.46 -2.55 -11.18
C ALA A 85 -10.03 -3.92 -11.55
N ILE A 86 -11.04 -4.40 -10.82
CA ILE A 86 -11.74 -5.64 -11.18
C ILE A 86 -12.29 -5.54 -12.60
N GLY A 87 -13.09 -4.51 -12.90
CA GLY A 87 -13.68 -4.33 -14.23
C GLY A 87 -12.62 -4.16 -15.32
N TYR A 88 -11.63 -3.32 -15.06
CA TYR A 88 -10.53 -3.04 -15.99
C TYR A 88 -9.72 -4.30 -16.33
N LEU A 89 -9.27 -5.07 -15.32
CA LEU A 89 -8.52 -6.30 -15.53
C LEU A 89 -9.38 -7.44 -16.10
N ARG A 90 -10.71 -7.38 -16.02
CA ARG A 90 -11.62 -8.33 -16.73
C ARG A 90 -11.60 -8.06 -18.22
N GLU A 91 -11.65 -6.80 -18.60
CA GLU A 91 -11.62 -6.40 -20.00
C GLU A 91 -10.26 -6.67 -20.64
N ASP A 92 -9.17 -6.37 -19.92
CA ASP A 92 -7.81 -6.54 -20.41
C ASP A 92 -7.41 -8.01 -20.62
N GLU A 93 -8.00 -8.92 -19.84
CA GLU A 93 -7.88 -10.36 -20.05
C GLU A 93 -8.71 -10.84 -21.25
N ARG A 94 -9.90 -10.28 -21.47
CA ARG A 94 -10.79 -10.62 -22.60
C ARG A 94 -10.27 -10.13 -23.93
N SER A 95 -9.69 -8.93 -23.96
CA SER A 95 -9.10 -8.33 -25.16
C SER A 95 -7.78 -8.99 -25.58
N GLY A 96 -7.20 -9.84 -24.73
CA GLY A 96 -5.91 -10.49 -24.95
C GLY A 96 -4.72 -9.55 -24.76
N ALA A 97 -4.92 -8.31 -24.29
CA ALA A 97 -3.85 -7.35 -24.04
C ALA A 97 -2.79 -7.91 -23.07
N LEU A 98 -3.21 -8.69 -22.07
CA LEU A 98 -2.28 -9.36 -21.13
C LEU A 98 -1.39 -10.45 -21.78
N MET A 99 -1.80 -11.00 -22.93
CA MET A 99 -1.08 -12.04 -23.68
C MET A 99 -0.23 -11.48 -24.83
N LEU A 100 -0.60 -10.33 -25.39
CA LEU A 100 0.10 -9.70 -26.52
C LEU A 100 1.38 -8.96 -26.11
N GLU A 101 1.57 -8.71 -24.81
CA GLU A 101 2.67 -7.89 -24.30
C GLU A 101 3.85 -8.72 -23.78
N GLU A 102 5.02 -8.44 -24.35
CA GLU A 102 6.35 -9.05 -24.18
C GLU A 102 6.59 -9.64 -22.77
N GLY A 103 6.43 -10.97 -22.64
CA GLY A 103 6.87 -11.71 -21.47
C GLY A 103 6.32 -13.13 -21.42
N ASP A 104 7.19 -14.10 -21.11
CA ASP A 104 6.87 -15.53 -20.95
C ASP A 104 5.97 -15.87 -19.74
N GLU A 105 5.45 -14.86 -19.03
CA GLU A 105 4.64 -15.09 -17.83
C GLU A 105 3.16 -15.33 -18.14
N PRO A 106 2.55 -16.36 -17.55
CA PRO A 106 1.13 -16.61 -17.73
C PRO A 106 0.30 -15.45 -17.15
N PRO A 107 -0.83 -15.07 -17.78
CA PRO A 107 -1.65 -13.91 -17.36
C PRO A 107 -2.10 -14.01 -15.90
N THR A 108 -2.32 -15.22 -15.39
CA THR A 108 -2.65 -15.48 -13.98
C THR A 108 -1.54 -15.07 -13.01
N SER A 109 -0.27 -15.18 -13.41
CA SER A 109 0.88 -14.71 -12.61
C SER A 109 0.90 -13.19 -12.52
N LYS A 110 0.65 -12.49 -13.65
CA LYS A 110 0.54 -11.03 -13.68
C LYS A 110 -0.58 -10.56 -12.75
N LEU A 111 -1.80 -11.09 -12.90
CA LEU A 111 -2.93 -10.75 -12.00
C LEU A 111 -2.58 -10.98 -10.53
N ARG A 112 -1.94 -12.11 -10.20
CA ARG A 112 -1.54 -12.41 -8.83
C ARG A 112 -0.55 -11.37 -8.28
N LYS A 113 0.43 -10.93 -9.09
CA LYS A 113 1.36 -9.86 -8.69
C LYS A 113 0.60 -8.59 -8.34
N TYR A 114 -0.32 -8.15 -9.21
CA TYR A 114 -1.15 -6.98 -8.95
C TYR A 114 -1.94 -7.11 -7.64
N TYR A 115 -2.75 -8.17 -7.52
CA TYR A 115 -3.60 -8.41 -6.35
C TYR A 115 -2.84 -8.71 -5.04
N THR A 116 -1.53 -8.99 -5.11
CA THR A 116 -0.65 -9.12 -3.93
C THR A 116 0.01 -7.79 -3.58
N LEU A 117 0.48 -7.05 -4.58
CA LEU A 117 1.22 -5.80 -4.40
C LEU A 117 0.30 -4.64 -4.03
N THR A 118 -0.94 -4.59 -4.53
CA THR A 118 -1.88 -3.49 -4.21
C THR A 118 -2.22 -3.45 -2.71
N PRO A 119 -2.57 -4.57 -2.03
CA PRO A 119 -2.74 -4.55 -0.58
C PRO A 119 -1.45 -4.23 0.18
N LEU A 120 -0.29 -4.69 -0.30
CA LEU A 120 1.00 -4.38 0.32
C LEU A 120 1.33 -2.87 0.24
N PHE A 121 1.02 -2.24 -0.89
CA PHE A 121 1.14 -0.80 -1.10
C PHE A 121 0.22 0.01 -0.18
N VAL A 122 -1.05 -0.42 -0.03
CA VAL A 122 -1.97 0.24 0.89
C VAL A 122 -1.55 0.02 2.34
N PHE A 123 -1.07 -1.17 2.70
CA PHE A 123 -0.49 -1.45 4.01
C PHE A 123 0.65 -0.49 4.33
N SER A 124 1.60 -0.29 3.41
CA SER A 124 2.73 0.58 3.64
C SER A 124 2.30 2.04 3.78
N MET A 125 1.35 2.52 2.97
CA MET A 125 0.77 3.87 3.14
C MET A 125 0.08 4.07 4.49
N LEU A 126 -0.65 3.05 4.97
CA LEU A 126 -1.27 3.09 6.30
C LEU A 126 -0.22 3.06 7.40
N LEU A 127 0.86 2.28 7.24
CA LEU A 127 1.95 2.23 8.20
C LEU A 127 2.68 3.59 8.31
N VAL A 128 2.91 4.29 7.18
CA VAL A 128 3.48 5.65 7.18
C VAL A 128 2.64 6.61 8.04
N THR A 129 1.31 6.50 7.99
CA THR A 129 0.40 7.43 8.67
C THR A 129 0.23 7.16 10.16
N VAL A 130 0.45 5.93 10.62
CA VAL A 130 0.33 5.56 12.03
C VAL A 130 1.66 5.40 12.76
N ALA A 131 2.78 5.30 12.06
CA ALA A 131 4.08 5.12 12.68
C ALA A 131 4.54 6.40 13.39
N ASN A 132 4.83 6.30 14.69
CA ASN A 132 5.35 7.42 15.49
C ASN A 132 6.88 7.34 15.69
N ASN A 133 7.58 6.70 14.74
CA ASN A 133 9.03 6.57 14.76
C ASN A 133 9.55 6.88 13.35
N LEU A 134 10.45 7.86 13.24
CA LEU A 134 10.96 8.32 11.95
C LEU A 134 11.66 7.21 11.15
N GLY A 135 12.33 6.26 11.82
CA GLY A 135 12.94 5.11 11.17
C GLY A 135 11.90 4.16 10.57
N VAL A 136 10.82 3.86 11.30
CA VAL A 136 9.72 3.01 10.81
C VAL A 136 8.95 3.71 9.68
N MET A 137 8.69 5.01 9.81
CA MET A 137 8.09 5.82 8.75
C MET A 137 8.93 5.75 7.48
N TRP A 138 10.25 5.93 7.59
CA TRP A 138 11.17 5.83 6.46
C TRP A 138 11.10 4.46 5.77
N VAL A 139 11.16 3.37 6.53
CA VAL A 139 11.01 2.00 5.98
C VAL A 139 9.66 1.83 5.28
N ALA A 140 8.59 2.38 5.85
CA ALA A 140 7.25 2.29 5.26
C ALA A 140 7.13 3.12 3.96
N ILE A 141 7.79 4.28 3.87
CA ILE A 141 7.86 5.06 2.63
C ILE A 141 8.63 4.28 1.56
N GLU A 142 9.77 3.69 1.90
CA GLU A 142 10.56 2.86 0.98
C GLU A 142 9.78 1.62 0.50
N ALA A 143 9.03 0.97 1.41
CA ALA A 143 8.14 -0.13 1.01
C ALA A 143 7.06 0.33 0.02
N THR A 144 6.54 1.55 0.20
CA THR A 144 5.55 2.16 -0.70
C THR A 144 6.13 2.45 -2.08
N THR A 145 7.37 2.98 -2.14
CA THR A 145 8.05 3.25 -3.41
C THR A 145 8.39 1.94 -4.14
N LEU A 146 8.94 0.94 -3.46
CA LEU A 146 9.22 -0.37 -4.04
C LEU A 146 7.96 -1.05 -4.58
N ALA A 147 6.87 -1.07 -3.81
CA ALA A 147 5.60 -1.64 -4.26
C ALA A 147 5.05 -0.89 -5.48
N SER A 148 5.20 0.44 -5.53
CA SER A 148 4.82 1.25 -6.70
C SER A 148 5.63 0.90 -7.94
N VAL A 149 6.95 0.75 -7.81
CA VAL A 149 7.83 0.38 -8.93
C VAL A 149 7.45 -0.99 -9.50
N PHE A 150 7.15 -1.97 -8.65
CA PHE A 150 6.66 -3.27 -9.10
C PHE A 150 5.27 -3.20 -9.75
N LEU A 151 4.39 -2.32 -9.27
CA LEU A 151 3.07 -2.11 -9.88
C LEU A 151 3.16 -1.39 -11.23
N VAL A 152 4.08 -0.44 -11.41
CA VAL A 152 4.29 0.25 -12.70
C VAL A 152 4.90 -0.70 -13.73
N THR A 153 5.78 -1.60 -13.29
CA THR A 153 6.38 -2.63 -14.16
C THR A 153 5.44 -3.80 -14.46
N PHE A 154 4.18 -3.78 -13.99
CA PHE A 154 3.18 -4.83 -14.20
C PHE A 154 3.01 -5.26 -15.66
N TYR A 155 2.96 -4.30 -16.59
CA TYR A 155 2.80 -4.58 -18.02
C TYR A 155 4.09 -5.00 -18.73
N GLY A 156 5.25 -4.95 -18.06
CA GLY A 156 6.52 -5.43 -18.61
C GLY A 156 7.09 -4.65 -19.80
N LYS A 157 6.40 -3.60 -20.29
CA LYS A 157 6.87 -2.77 -21.40
C LYS A 157 8.22 -2.13 -21.08
N VAL A 158 9.17 -2.21 -22.02
CA VAL A 158 10.51 -1.60 -21.90
C VAL A 158 10.42 -0.12 -21.52
N THR A 159 9.47 0.61 -22.11
CA THR A 159 9.20 2.02 -21.81
C THR A 159 8.67 2.26 -20.38
N SER A 160 7.82 1.37 -19.87
CA SER A 160 7.34 1.42 -18.48
C SER A 160 8.47 1.10 -17.49
N LEU A 161 9.32 0.15 -17.84
CA LEU A 161 10.44 -0.30 -17.03
C LEU A 161 11.53 0.78 -16.91
N GLU A 162 11.84 1.47 -18.01
CA GLU A 162 12.71 2.64 -17.99
C GLU A 162 12.14 3.78 -17.14
N ALA A 163 10.85 4.07 -17.27
CA ALA A 163 10.21 5.12 -16.47
C ALA A 163 10.23 4.77 -14.97
N ALA A 164 9.83 3.56 -14.62
CA ALA A 164 9.81 3.08 -13.23
C ALA A 164 11.21 3.12 -12.59
N TRP A 165 12.24 2.70 -13.32
CA TRP A 165 13.62 2.73 -12.82
C TRP A 165 14.16 4.16 -12.66
N LYS A 166 13.82 5.07 -13.60
CA LYS A 166 14.15 6.51 -13.46
C LYS A 166 13.51 7.10 -12.21
N TYR A 167 12.23 6.81 -11.96
CA TYR A 167 11.55 7.26 -10.73
C TYR A 167 12.13 6.63 -9.46
N ALA A 168 12.47 5.34 -9.50
CA ALA A 168 13.07 4.64 -8.36
C ALA A 168 14.41 5.26 -7.95
N ILE A 169 15.29 5.58 -8.91
CA ILE A 169 16.57 6.23 -8.63
C ILE A 169 16.35 7.62 -8.00
N ILE A 170 15.49 8.45 -8.61
CA ILE A 170 15.24 9.81 -8.12
C ILE A 170 14.64 9.77 -6.70
N GLY A 171 13.66 8.90 -6.48
CA GLY A 171 13.03 8.69 -5.17
C GLY A 171 14.00 8.16 -4.13
N GLY A 172 14.83 7.16 -4.48
CA GLY A 172 15.82 6.57 -3.59
C GLY A 172 16.90 7.55 -3.13
N VAL A 173 17.35 8.45 -4.01
CA VAL A 173 18.27 9.55 -3.62
C VAL A 173 17.60 10.49 -2.62
N GLY A 174 16.34 10.89 -2.85
CA GLY A 174 15.57 11.70 -1.92
C GLY A 174 15.38 11.02 -0.55
N LEU A 175 15.07 9.72 -0.55
CA LEU A 175 14.92 8.91 0.67
C LEU A 175 16.22 8.73 1.45
N SER A 176 17.37 8.63 0.75
CA SER A 176 18.69 8.59 1.38
C SER A 176 19.02 9.93 2.07
N MET A 177 18.71 11.05 1.42
CA MET A 177 18.87 12.39 2.02
C MET A 177 17.93 12.60 3.22
N ALA A 178 16.69 12.09 3.14
CA ALA A 178 15.74 12.13 4.26
C ALA A 178 16.23 11.31 5.47
N LEU A 179 16.82 10.14 5.23
CA LEU A 179 17.43 9.32 6.28
C LEU A 179 18.61 10.07 6.93
N PHE A 180 19.48 10.68 6.13
CA PHE A 180 20.59 11.48 6.62
C PHE A 180 20.11 12.64 7.49
N GLY A 181 19.10 13.39 7.04
CA GLY A 181 18.48 14.46 7.84
C GLY A 181 17.87 13.96 9.15
N THR A 182 17.23 12.78 9.13
CA THR A 182 16.67 12.13 10.33
C THR A 182 17.77 11.81 11.35
N VAL A 183 18.91 11.28 10.89
CA VAL A 183 20.06 10.98 11.76
C VAL A 183 20.63 12.26 12.37
N LEU A 184 20.78 13.33 11.58
CA LEU A 184 21.26 14.63 12.08
C LEU A 184 20.32 15.24 13.11
N ALA A 185 19.00 15.21 12.85
CA ALA A 185 18.00 15.72 13.78
C ALA A 185 18.00 14.92 15.09
N TYR A 186 18.12 13.59 15.00
CA TYR A 186 18.24 12.72 16.18
C TYR A 186 19.49 13.05 17.00
N TYR A 187 20.64 13.24 16.33
CA TYR A 187 21.90 13.62 16.99
C TYR A 187 21.78 14.97 17.68
N SER A 188 21.23 15.99 17.00
CA SER A 188 21.04 17.33 17.57
C SER A 188 20.07 17.37 18.76
N ALA A 189 19.10 16.46 18.83
CA ALA A 189 18.16 16.39 19.95
C ALA A 189 18.74 15.69 21.19
N HIS A 190 19.81 14.91 21.03
CA HIS A 190 20.48 14.17 22.11
C HIS A 190 21.85 14.76 22.50
N SER A 191 22.30 15.82 21.82
CA SER A 191 23.47 16.64 22.18
C SER A 191 23.07 17.83 23.03
#